data_AF-A0A432Y538-F1
#
_entry.id   AF-A0A432Y538-F1
#
_cell.length_a   1.000
_cell.length_b   1.000
_cell.length_c   1.000
_cell.angle_alpha   90.00
_cell.angle_beta   90.00
_cell.angle_gamma   90.00
#
_symmetry.space_group_name_H-M   'P 1'
#
loop_
_entity.id
_entity.type
_entity.pdbx_description
1 polymer ?
#
loop_
_entity_poly.entity_id
_entity_poly.type
_entity_poly.pdbx_seq_one_letter_code
_entity_poly.pdbx_strand_id
1 'polypeptide(L)'
;MGQGVYFSQVIRRILPYLALPLAIWCTSSYSQIDSPVAASTCPSFSFAAEPFKPQRAAVTEAAAAQAITARLQPGLLKPQVESLIKQGFDVEYIDWRASPHYRWSTHFEFAADDWQRALTKILQPYQLQLTLYANHMAVVAPTAQVQ
;
A
#
# COMPACT_ATOMS: atom_id res chain seq x y z
N MET A 1 -57.74 -3.87 -9.20
CA MET A 1 -56.53 -3.20 -9.74
C MET A 1 -55.63 -2.85 -8.57
N GLY A 2 -54.39 -3.29 -8.38
CA GLY A 2 -53.51 -4.35 -8.91
C GLY A 2 -52.47 -4.60 -7.79
N GLN A 3 -52.31 -5.85 -7.32
CA GLN A 3 -51.26 -6.83 -7.65
C GLN A 3 -49.78 -6.40 -7.50
N GLY A 4 -49.04 -7.23 -6.76
CA GLY A 4 -47.57 -7.37 -6.80
C GLY A 4 -46.95 -7.58 -5.41
N VAL A 5 -47.25 -8.65 -4.65
CA VAL A 5 -46.70 -10.02 -4.69
C VAL A 5 -45.20 -10.12 -4.30
N TYR A 6 -45.00 -10.65 -3.08
CA TYR A 6 -43.84 -11.37 -2.55
C TYR A 6 -43.14 -12.25 -3.61
N PHE A 7 -41.82 -12.50 -3.51
CA PHE A 7 -41.33 -13.89 -3.52
C PHE A 7 -39.86 -13.99 -3.06
N SER A 8 -39.70 -14.79 -2.01
CA SER A 8 -38.46 -15.26 -1.41
C SER A 8 -38.13 -16.64 -1.99
N GLN A 9 -36.84 -16.96 -2.06
CA GLN A 9 -36.25 -18.30 -2.27
C GLN A 9 -36.57 -19.02 -3.60
N VAL A 10 -35.53 -19.54 -4.25
CA VAL A 10 -35.31 -20.99 -4.45
C VAL A 10 -33.96 -21.14 -5.16
N ILE A 11 -32.94 -21.42 -4.36
CA ILE A 11 -31.74 -22.12 -4.76
C ILE A 11 -32.15 -23.58 -4.97
N ARG A 12 -32.09 -24.09 -6.20
CA ARG A 12 -31.81 -25.50 -6.59
C ARG A 12 -32.22 -25.75 -8.05
N ARG A 13 -31.23 -25.78 -8.93
CA ARG A 13 -31.21 -26.60 -10.16
C ARG A 13 -29.81 -27.19 -10.20
N ILE A 14 -29.60 -28.44 -9.78
CA ILE A 14 -29.81 -29.68 -10.56
C ILE A 14 -29.18 -29.52 -11.95
N LEU A 15 -27.96 -30.04 -12.10
CA LEU A 15 -27.45 -30.48 -13.40
C LEU A 15 -26.96 -31.94 -13.29
N PRO A 16 -27.26 -32.79 -14.28
CA PRO A 16 -27.17 -34.24 -14.18
C PRO A 16 -25.86 -34.81 -14.73
N TYR A 17 -25.59 -36.04 -14.30
CA TYR A 17 -24.79 -37.10 -14.91
C TYR A 17 -24.33 -36.86 -16.36
N LEU A 18 -23.02 -36.91 -16.57
CA LEU A 18 -22.42 -37.31 -17.84
C LEU A 18 -21.33 -38.36 -17.59
N ALA A 19 -21.47 -39.45 -18.34
CA ALA A 19 -20.80 -40.72 -18.20
C ALA A 19 -19.37 -40.72 -18.78
N LEU A 20 -18.54 -41.60 -18.22
CA LEU A 20 -17.31 -42.10 -18.83
C LEU A 20 -17.58 -42.69 -20.23
N PRO A 21 -16.56 -42.64 -21.11
CA PRO A 21 -15.97 -43.91 -21.51
C PRO A 21 -14.43 -43.93 -21.60
N LEU A 22 -13.92 -45.16 -21.48
CA LEU A 22 -12.56 -45.62 -21.74
C LEU A 22 -12.04 -45.24 -23.14
N ALA A 23 -10.76 -44.88 -23.21
CA ALA A 23 -9.73 -45.50 -24.06
C ALA A 23 -8.40 -44.81 -23.68
N ILE A 24 -7.44 -45.53 -23.09
CA ILE A 24 -6.25 -46.08 -23.79
C ILE A 24 -5.66 -45.02 -24.73
N TRP A 25 -4.39 -44.65 -24.53
CA TRP A 25 -3.34 -44.63 -25.56
C TRP A 25 -1.99 -44.23 -24.94
N CYS A 26 -0.96 -44.97 -25.35
CA CYS A 26 0.44 -44.60 -25.43
C CYS A 26 1.24 -44.42 -24.14
N THR A 27 1.86 -45.54 -23.75
CA THR A 27 3.23 -45.60 -23.21
C THR A 27 4.16 -44.63 -23.95
N SER A 28 4.49 -43.51 -23.32
CA SER A 28 5.67 -42.72 -23.69
C SER A 28 6.73 -42.96 -22.63
N SER A 29 7.65 -43.87 -22.95
CA SER A 29 8.91 -44.06 -22.24
C SER A 29 9.74 -42.78 -22.43
N TYR A 30 9.61 -41.82 -21.51
CA TYR A 30 10.48 -40.66 -21.48
C TYR A 30 11.72 -41.02 -20.68
N SER A 31 12.77 -41.44 -21.38
CA SER A 31 14.12 -41.50 -20.82
C SER A 31 14.54 -40.08 -20.43
N GLN A 32 14.56 -39.77 -19.13
CA GLN A 32 15.21 -38.57 -18.64
C GLN A 32 16.73 -38.81 -18.65
N ILE A 33 17.41 -38.14 -19.56
CA ILE A 33 18.86 -37.97 -19.52
C ILE A 33 19.12 -36.90 -18.46
N ASP A 34 19.49 -37.36 -17.27
CA ASP A 34 19.98 -36.52 -16.19
C ASP A 34 21.34 -35.95 -16.63
N SER A 35 21.36 -34.69 -17.05
CA SER A 35 22.59 -33.94 -17.25
C SER A 35 22.94 -33.26 -15.93
N PRO A 36 24.06 -33.58 -15.26
CA PRO A 36 24.47 -32.85 -14.08
C PRO A 36 24.89 -31.44 -14.51
N VAL A 37 23.99 -30.47 -14.36
CA VAL A 37 24.35 -29.06 -14.36
C VAL A 37 25.23 -28.84 -13.16
N ALA A 38 26.52 -28.64 -13.41
CA ALA A 38 27.46 -28.15 -12.41
C ALA A 38 26.86 -26.87 -11.81
N ALA A 39 26.49 -26.93 -10.54
CA ALA A 39 26.01 -25.78 -9.78
C ALA A 39 27.13 -24.74 -9.77
N SER A 40 27.00 -23.74 -10.64
CA SER A 40 27.85 -22.56 -10.62
C SER A 40 27.62 -21.85 -9.29
N THR A 41 28.60 -21.94 -8.41
CA THR A 41 28.65 -21.26 -7.12
C THR A 41 28.48 -19.77 -7.37
N CYS A 42 27.31 -19.22 -7.05
CA CYS A 42 27.10 -17.78 -7.07
C CYS A 42 28.08 -17.14 -6.07
N PRO A 43 28.84 -16.09 -6.45
CA PRO A 43 29.67 -15.38 -5.50
C PRO A 43 28.77 -14.76 -4.43
N SER A 44 29.08 -15.03 -3.16
CA SER A 44 28.37 -14.44 -2.03
C SER A 44 28.72 -12.95 -1.94
N PHE A 45 27.71 -12.10 -2.13
CA PHE A 45 27.86 -10.68 -1.93
C PHE A 45 27.92 -10.39 -0.43
N SER A 46 29.10 -9.98 0.06
CA SER A 46 29.30 -9.61 1.46
C SER A 46 29.23 -8.10 1.59
N PHE A 47 28.19 -7.59 2.26
CA PHE A 47 28.14 -6.19 2.66
C PHE A 47 29.08 -5.99 3.83
N ALA A 48 30.27 -5.45 3.58
CA ALA A 48 31.11 -4.88 4.62
C ALA A 48 30.45 -3.58 5.08
N ALA A 49 29.70 -3.63 6.18
CA ALA A 49 29.19 -2.44 6.84
C ALA A 49 30.38 -1.69 7.46
N GLU A 50 30.83 -0.63 6.79
CA GLU A 50 31.73 0.33 7.43
C GLU A 50 30.99 1.02 8.58
N PRO A 51 31.62 1.20 9.75
CA PRO A 51 30.98 1.85 10.89
C PRO A 51 30.69 3.30 10.53
N PHE A 52 29.40 3.60 10.31
CA PHE A 52 28.88 4.95 10.16
C PHE A 52 29.29 5.78 11.38
N LYS A 53 30.16 6.78 11.18
CA LYS A 53 30.44 7.80 12.18
C LYS A 53 29.36 8.88 12.06
N PRO A 54 28.41 9.00 13.01
CA PRO A 54 27.45 10.08 12.98
C PRO A 54 28.17 11.40 13.27
N GLN A 55 28.50 12.16 12.23
CA GLN A 55 28.88 13.57 12.38
C GLN A 55 27.60 14.33 12.73
N ARG A 56 27.34 14.49 14.03
CA ARG A 56 26.21 15.27 14.54
C ARG A 56 26.43 16.74 14.20
N ALA A 57 26.01 17.16 13.01
CA ALA A 57 25.85 18.56 12.70
C ALA A 57 24.76 19.11 13.63
N ALA A 58 25.15 19.97 14.56
CA ALA A 58 24.20 20.73 15.37
C ALA A 58 23.52 21.74 14.44
N VAL A 59 22.45 21.31 13.79
CA VAL A 59 21.54 22.20 13.07
C VAL A 59 20.78 22.99 14.12
N THR A 60 21.32 24.16 14.46
CA THR A 60 20.62 25.14 15.29
C THR A 60 19.86 26.04 14.35
N GLU A 61 18.71 25.58 13.87
CA GLU A 61 17.84 26.39 13.04
C GLU A 61 16.59 26.74 13.85
N ALA A 62 16.67 27.87 14.55
CA ALA A 62 15.51 28.56 15.08
C ALA A 62 14.76 29.18 13.89
N ALA A 63 14.18 28.33 13.04
CA ALA A 63 13.21 28.75 12.05
C ALA A 63 11.95 29.15 12.82
N ALA A 64 11.58 30.43 12.74
CA ALA A 64 10.30 30.92 13.24
C ALA A 64 9.21 30.00 12.70
N ALA A 65 8.54 29.25 13.59
CA ALA A 65 7.53 28.26 13.24
C ALA A 65 6.37 28.99 12.55
N GLN A 66 6.41 29.07 11.23
CA GLN A 66 5.30 29.57 10.43
C GLN A 66 4.20 28.52 10.56
N ALA A 67 3.12 28.89 11.24
CA ALA A 67 1.97 28.03 11.37
C ALA A 67 1.46 27.65 9.97
N ILE A 68 1.44 26.35 9.70
CA ILE A 68 0.96 25.79 8.43
C ILE A 68 -0.55 25.67 8.53
N THR A 69 -1.26 26.29 7.59
CA THR A 69 -2.70 26.12 7.44
C THR A 69 -2.98 25.07 6.37
N ALA A 70 -3.56 23.95 6.76
CA ALA A 70 -3.99 22.90 5.85
C ALA A 70 -5.52 22.90 5.72
N ARG A 71 -6.00 22.67 4.49
CA ARG A 71 -7.42 22.63 4.15
C ARG A 71 -7.77 21.30 3.51
N LEU A 72 -8.82 20.68 4.01
CA LEU A 72 -9.43 19.47 3.49
C LEU A 72 -10.87 19.77 3.05
N GLN A 73 -11.23 19.19 1.92
CA GLN A 73 -12.53 19.29 1.29
C GLN A 73 -13.24 17.92 1.36
N PRO A 74 -14.58 17.90 1.36
CA PRO A 74 -15.32 16.65 1.23
C PRO A 74 -14.94 15.93 -0.08
N GLY A 75 -14.56 14.66 -0.01
CA GLY A 75 -14.14 13.92 -1.19
C GLY A 75 -13.18 12.77 -0.91
N LEU A 76 -12.46 12.33 -1.95
CA LEU A 76 -11.44 11.29 -1.82
C LEU A 76 -10.27 11.80 -1.00
N LEU A 77 -9.79 10.97 -0.06
CA LEU A 77 -8.69 11.31 0.83
C LEU A 77 -7.35 11.33 0.09
N LYS A 78 -7.09 10.29 -0.72
CA LYS A 78 -5.84 10.09 -1.46
C LYS A 78 -5.33 11.35 -2.18
N PRO A 79 -6.06 11.96 -3.13
CA PRO A 79 -5.53 13.08 -3.90
C PRO A 79 -5.25 14.32 -3.04
N GLN A 80 -6.02 14.51 -1.96
CA GLN A 80 -5.82 15.63 -1.04
C GLN A 80 -4.56 15.44 -0.20
N VAL A 81 -4.38 14.24 0.35
CA VAL A 81 -3.18 13.88 1.11
C VAL A 81 -1.93 13.92 0.24
N GLU A 82 -1.98 13.40 -0.99
CA GLU A 82 -0.85 13.47 -1.93
C GLU A 82 -0.43 14.92 -2.22
N SER A 83 -1.40 15.82 -2.41
CA SER A 83 -1.12 17.25 -2.60
C SER A 83 -0.47 17.86 -1.36
N LEU A 84 -0.97 17.56 -0.16
CA LEU A 84 -0.40 18.07 1.10
C LEU A 84 1.02 17.53 1.35
N ILE A 85 1.30 16.26 1.02
CA ILE A 85 2.64 15.68 1.12
C ILE A 85 3.62 16.44 0.22
N LYS A 86 3.24 16.69 -1.05
CA LYS A 86 4.10 17.41 -2.01
C LYS A 86 4.31 18.88 -1.66
N GLN A 87 3.38 19.50 -0.94
CA GLN A 87 3.54 20.88 -0.45
C GLN A 87 4.50 20.97 0.73
N GLY A 88 4.48 19.97 1.61
CA GLY A 88 5.26 19.99 2.84
C GLY A 88 6.63 19.33 2.76
N PHE A 89 6.83 18.44 1.81
CA PHE A 89 8.03 17.63 1.69
C PHE A 89 8.50 17.58 0.24
N ASP A 90 9.82 17.51 0.06
CA ASP A 90 10.45 17.34 -1.25
C ASP A 90 10.33 15.87 -1.70
N VAL A 91 9.15 15.52 -2.21
CA VAL A 91 8.77 14.16 -2.61
C VAL A 91 8.34 14.14 -4.07
N GLU A 92 8.99 13.30 -4.85
CA GLU A 92 8.68 13.09 -6.27
C GLU A 92 7.61 11.99 -6.46
N TYR A 93 7.80 10.86 -5.75
CA TYR A 93 6.94 9.68 -5.89
C TYR A 93 6.23 9.34 -4.59
N ILE A 94 4.92 9.04 -4.70
CA ILE A 94 4.09 8.62 -3.57
C ILE A 94 3.52 7.24 -3.87
N ASP A 95 3.89 6.26 -3.05
CA ASP A 95 3.28 4.93 -3.05
C ASP A 95 2.12 4.88 -2.06
N TRP A 96 0.91 4.70 -2.59
CA TRP A 96 -0.31 4.62 -1.80
C TRP A 96 -0.71 3.15 -1.57
N ARG A 97 -0.42 2.65 -0.38
CA ARG A 97 -0.67 1.27 0.05
C ARG A 97 -1.91 1.11 0.92
N ALA A 98 -2.79 2.11 0.91
CA ALA A 98 -4.05 2.13 1.65
C ALA A 98 -5.25 1.99 0.70
N SER A 99 -6.46 1.81 1.24
CA SER A 99 -7.67 1.74 0.40
C SER A 99 -7.84 3.02 -0.43
N PRO A 100 -8.10 2.91 -1.75
CA PRO A 100 -8.33 4.07 -2.61
C PRO A 100 -9.70 4.73 -2.35
N HIS A 101 -10.57 4.08 -1.59
CA HIS A 101 -11.95 4.52 -1.36
C HIS A 101 -12.12 5.35 -0.08
N TYR A 102 -11.05 5.62 0.66
CA TYR A 102 -11.15 6.50 1.83
C TYR A 102 -11.64 7.88 1.42
N ARG A 103 -12.62 8.36 2.18
CA ARG A 103 -13.28 9.65 1.96
C ARG A 103 -13.24 10.48 3.21
N TRP A 104 -13.05 11.77 3.00
CA TRP A 104 -13.22 12.81 4.01
C TRP A 104 -14.61 13.43 3.84
N SER A 105 -15.35 13.58 4.92
CA SER A 105 -16.81 13.85 4.85
C SER A 105 -17.18 15.32 4.92
N THR A 106 -16.31 16.19 5.44
CA THR A 106 -16.65 17.59 5.74
C THR A 106 -15.52 18.53 5.35
N HIS A 107 -15.82 19.82 5.23
CA HIS A 107 -14.80 20.85 5.16
C HIS A 107 -14.06 20.90 6.49
N PHE A 108 -12.73 20.89 6.44
CA PHE A 108 -11.89 20.96 7.63
C PHE A 108 -10.67 21.82 7.35
N GLU A 109 -10.46 22.84 8.17
CA GLU A 109 -9.31 23.73 8.11
C GLU A 109 -8.66 23.72 9.48
N PHE A 110 -7.34 23.58 9.51
CA PHE A 110 -6.60 23.57 10.76
C PHE A 110 -5.20 24.15 10.58
N ALA A 111 -4.70 24.70 11.67
CA ALA A 111 -3.32 25.13 11.79
C ALA A 111 -2.48 24.04 12.49
N ALA A 112 -1.24 23.88 12.06
CA ALA A 112 -0.25 23.03 12.69
C ALA A 112 1.11 23.72 12.71
N ASP A 113 1.92 23.38 13.71
CA ASP A 113 3.27 23.93 13.86
C ASP A 113 4.23 23.40 12.78
N ASP A 114 3.96 22.18 12.29
CA ASP A 114 4.77 21.49 11.30
C ASP A 114 3.92 20.53 10.42
N TRP A 115 4.44 20.22 9.23
CA TRP A 115 3.77 19.36 8.24
C TRP A 115 3.58 17.93 8.73
N GLN A 116 4.50 17.42 9.56
CA GLN A 116 4.42 16.07 10.12
C GLN A 116 3.22 15.95 11.06
N ARG A 117 3.03 16.89 11.99
CA ARG A 117 1.84 16.98 12.85
C ARG A 117 0.58 17.17 12.05
N ALA A 118 0.61 17.99 11.00
CA ALA A 118 -0.53 18.23 10.14
C ALA A 118 -1.03 16.94 9.49
N LEU A 119 -0.14 16.22 8.80
CA LEU A 119 -0.47 14.97 8.14
C LEU A 119 -0.82 13.87 9.14
N THR A 120 -0.15 13.82 10.29
CA THR A 120 -0.49 12.86 11.36
C THR A 120 -1.94 13.03 11.81
N LYS A 121 -2.41 14.26 12.03
CA LYS A 121 -3.82 14.53 12.39
C LYS A 121 -4.80 14.06 11.33
N ILE A 122 -4.45 14.14 10.05
CA ILE A 122 -5.31 13.72 8.94
C ILE A 122 -5.32 12.19 8.79
N LEU A 123 -4.17 11.55 8.96
CA LEU A 123 -3.97 10.12 8.71
C LEU A 123 -4.38 9.24 9.90
N GLN A 124 -4.22 9.73 11.13
CA GLN A 124 -4.51 8.99 12.35
C GLN A 124 -5.94 8.41 12.40
N PRO A 125 -7.02 9.14 12.04
CA PRO A 125 -8.39 8.58 12.07
C PRO A 125 -8.59 7.37 11.16
N TYR A 126 -7.78 7.26 10.10
CA TYR A 126 -7.80 6.15 9.16
C TYR A 126 -6.75 5.08 9.48
N GLN A 127 -6.06 5.21 10.63
CA GLN A 127 -4.97 4.34 11.04
C GLN A 127 -3.88 4.26 9.97
N LEU A 128 -3.64 5.35 9.26
CA LEU A 128 -2.61 5.43 8.23
C LEU A 128 -1.35 6.11 8.79
N GLN A 129 -0.21 5.74 8.23
CA GLN A 129 1.09 6.31 8.53
C GLN A 129 1.77 6.74 7.24
N LEU A 130 2.45 7.89 7.30
CA LEU A 130 3.35 8.38 6.27
C LEU A 130 4.79 8.00 6.64
N THR A 131 5.49 7.35 5.73
CA THR A 131 6.93 7.09 5.81
C THR A 131 7.63 7.84 4.69
N LEU A 132 8.62 8.67 5.03
CA LEU A 132 9.42 9.41 4.08
C LEU A 132 10.79 8.74 3.95
N TYR A 133 11.27 8.62 2.71
CA TYR A 133 12.57 8.04 2.39
C TYR A 133 13.48 9.12 1.80
N ALA A 134 14.79 8.94 1.97
CA ALA A 134 15.81 9.89 1.51
C ALA A 134 15.86 10.02 -0.03
N ASN A 135 15.30 9.08 -0.78
CA ASN A 135 15.23 9.09 -2.24
C ASN A 135 13.99 9.82 -2.78
N HIS A 136 13.50 10.84 -2.06
CA HIS A 136 12.30 11.62 -2.44
C HIS A 136 11.05 10.75 -2.66
N MET A 137 10.98 9.60 -1.98
CA MET A 137 9.83 8.70 -2.01
C MET A 137 9.05 8.82 -0.70
N ALA A 138 7.73 8.83 -0.81
CA ALA A 138 6.82 8.70 0.33
C ALA A 138 5.97 7.45 0.20
N VAL A 139 5.74 6.76 1.31
CA VAL A 139 4.81 5.62 1.39
C VAL A 139 3.72 5.96 2.39
N VAL A 140 2.46 5.83 1.96
CA VAL A 140 1.30 5.90 2.85
C VAL A 140 0.73 4.50 3.01
N ALA A 141 0.80 3.94 4.21
CA ALA A 141 0.37 2.59 4.51
C ALA A 141 -0.47 2.52 5.78
N PRO A 142 -1.29 1.48 5.96
CA PRO A 142 -1.88 1.18 7.26
C PRO A 142 -0.80 1.05 8.32
N THR A 143 -1.06 1.61 9.49
CA THR A 143 -0.22 1.46 10.67
C THR A 143 -0.32 0.00 11.07
N ALA A 144 0.66 -0.81 10.68
CA ALA A 144 0.74 -2.20 11.12
C ALA A 144 0.89 -2.16 12.65
N GLN A 145 -0.17 -2.50 13.37
CA GLN A 145 -0.06 -2.70 14.81
C GLN A 145 0.82 -3.93 15.00
N VAL A 146 2.07 -3.70 15.36
CA VAL A 146 2.92 -4.74 15.93
C VAL A 146 2.24 -5.12 17.25
N GLN A 147 1.47 -6.21 17.20
CA GLN A 147 0.99 -6.92 18.39
C GLN A 147 2.08 -7.85 18.90
#